data_AF-A0A0F9SPI3-F1
#
_entry.id   AF-A0A0F9SPI3-F1
#
_cell.length_a   1.000
_cell.length_b   1.000
_cell.length_c   1.000
_cell.angle_alpha   90.00
_cell.angle_beta   90.00
_cell.angle_gamma   90.00
#
_symmetry.space_group_name_H-M   'P 1'
#
loop_
_entity.id
_entity.type
_entity.pdbx_description
1 polymer ?
#
loop_
_entity_poly.entity_id
_entity_poly.type
_entity_poly.pdbx_seq_one_letter_code
_entity_poly.pdbx_strand_id
1 'polypeptide(L)'
;MIDQTNKKLKTTVVNVRSEPYDVCIMRPSILGNPFVISRDGTRNEVIEKFKKYFVHMMLTDSNFRAVVENLRGKKIGCCCSPAACHGDVYAEFLNGYDDETGDDEA
;
A
#
# COMPACT_ATOMS: atom_id res chain seq x y z
N MET A 1 30.33 13.31 -15.49
CA MET A 1 29.80 12.91 -14.17
C MET A 1 28.34 12.61 -14.37
N ILE A 2 28.00 11.33 -14.54
CA ILE A 2 26.61 10.87 -14.65
C ILE A 2 26.13 10.67 -13.21
N ASP A 3 25.15 11.45 -12.80
CA ASP A 3 24.55 11.42 -11.46
C ASP A 3 23.91 10.04 -11.21
N GLN A 4 24.60 9.24 -10.42
CA GLN A 4 24.11 7.97 -9.89
C GLN A 4 23.29 8.24 -8.63
N THR A 5 22.02 8.62 -8.76
CA THR A 5 21.03 8.43 -7.66
C THR A 5 19.60 8.25 -8.16
N ASN A 6 19.35 7.29 -9.06
CA ASN A 6 17.99 6.83 -9.30
C ASN A 6 17.58 5.78 -8.24
N LYS A 7 17.57 6.17 -6.96
CA LYS A 7 17.07 5.32 -5.87
C LYS A 7 15.55 5.33 -5.93
N LYS A 8 14.96 4.27 -6.48
CA LYS A 8 13.50 4.07 -6.47
C LYS A 8 12.99 4.15 -5.03
N LEU A 9 12.27 5.23 -4.70
CA LEU A 9 11.70 5.41 -3.36
C LEU A 9 10.66 4.32 -3.12
N LYS A 10 10.78 3.63 -1.97
CA LYS A 10 9.80 2.62 -1.55
C LYS A 10 8.57 3.32 -0.95
N THR A 11 7.40 2.79 -1.29
CA THR A 11 6.13 3.15 -0.63
C THR A 11 6.14 2.55 0.77
N THR A 12 5.85 3.33 1.81
CA THR A 12 5.84 2.87 3.21
C THR A 12 4.55 3.23 3.91
N VAL A 13 4.16 2.42 4.90
CA VAL A 13 2.95 2.63 5.70
C VAL A 13 3.32 3.19 7.06
N VAL A 14 2.79 4.36 7.40
CA VAL A 14 3.07 5.02 8.68
C VAL A 14 1.79 5.25 9.48
N ASN A 15 1.93 5.34 10.80
CA ASN A 15 0.82 5.72 11.66
C ASN A 15 0.62 7.24 11.62
N VAL A 16 -0.58 7.66 11.23
CA VAL A 16 -0.96 9.09 11.10
C VAL A 16 -0.83 9.89 12.38
N ARG A 17 -0.77 9.24 13.55
CA ARG A 17 -0.64 9.89 14.86
C ARG A 17 0.81 10.08 15.30
N SER A 18 1.75 9.35 14.71
CA SER A 18 3.16 9.36 15.13
C SER A 18 4.10 9.95 14.09
N GLU A 19 3.76 9.92 12.80
CA GLU A 19 4.66 10.31 11.73
C GLU A 19 3.96 11.14 10.62
N PRO A 20 4.67 12.07 9.97
CA PRO A 20 4.19 12.72 8.75
C PRO A 20 3.98 11.72 7.61
N TYR A 21 2.98 11.99 6.78
CA TYR A 21 2.61 11.18 5.62
C TYR A 21 2.23 12.07 4.43
N ASP A 22 2.31 11.52 3.22
CA ASP A 22 1.96 12.21 1.98
C ASP A 22 0.49 12.01 1.61
N VAL A 23 -0.04 10.80 1.84
CA VAL A 23 -1.42 10.43 1.48
C VAL A 23 -2.08 9.67 2.61
N CYS A 24 -3.23 10.15 3.11
CA CYS A 24 -4.06 9.40 4.05
C CYS A 24 -4.94 8.39 3.30
N ILE A 25 -4.84 7.11 3.69
CA ILE A 25 -5.61 6.00 3.09
C ILE A 25 -6.74 5.51 4.01
N MET A 26 -7.10 6.30 5.03
CA MET A 26 -8.17 5.97 5.95
C MET A 26 -9.55 6.25 5.32
N ARG A 27 -10.59 5.59 5.85
CA ARG A 27 -11.99 5.88 5.47
C ARG A 27 -12.33 7.35 5.79
N PRO A 28 -13.21 8.00 5.00
CA PRO A 28 -14.02 7.45 3.89
C PRO A 28 -13.33 7.50 2.52
N SER A 29 -11.99 7.60 2.45
CA SER A 29 -11.26 7.56 1.17
C SER A 29 -11.59 6.30 0.36
N ILE A 30 -11.54 6.42 -0.97
CA ILE A 30 -11.59 5.27 -1.91
C ILE A 30 -10.47 4.25 -1.65
N LEU A 31 -9.38 4.68 -1.00
CA LEU A 31 -8.26 3.83 -0.58
C LEU A 31 -8.47 3.18 0.80
N GLY A 32 -9.61 3.42 1.45
CA GLY A 32 -9.95 2.84 2.74
C GLY A 32 -10.38 1.38 2.60
N ASN A 33 -10.02 0.56 3.59
CA ASN A 33 -10.57 -0.79 3.69
C ASN A 33 -12.09 -0.74 3.93
N PRO A 34 -12.94 -1.32 3.03
CA PRO A 34 -14.39 -1.36 3.23
C PRO A 34 -14.81 -2.32 4.35
N PHE A 35 -13.92 -3.24 4.75
CA PHE A 35 -14.14 -4.20 5.84
C PHE A 35 -13.69 -3.62 7.19
N VAL A 36 -14.49 -3.90 8.22
CA VAL A 36 -14.38 -3.31 9.55
C VAL A 36 -14.12 -4.41 10.56
N ILE A 37 -13.06 -4.24 11.36
CA ILE A 37 -12.72 -5.16 12.46
C ILE A 37 -13.92 -5.28 13.41
N SER A 38 -14.13 -6.47 13.95
CA SER A 38 -15.25 -6.89 14.80
C SER A 38 -16.59 -7.04 14.06
N ARG A 39 -16.91 -6.18 13.08
CA ARG A 39 -18.13 -6.33 12.26
C ARG A 39 -17.96 -7.40 11.18
N ASP A 40 -16.87 -7.33 10.44
CA ASP A 40 -16.59 -8.19 9.28
C ASP A 40 -15.53 -9.26 9.59
N GLY A 41 -15.09 -9.36 10.84
CA GLY A 41 -14.13 -10.36 11.32
C GLY A 41 -13.01 -9.79 12.20
N THR A 42 -12.07 -10.65 12.55
CA THR A 42 -10.79 -10.31 13.17
C THR A 42 -9.93 -9.47 12.22
N ARG A 43 -8.86 -8.85 12.75
CA ARG A 43 -7.90 -8.07 11.95
C ARG A 43 -7.38 -8.84 10.73
N ASN A 44 -6.96 -10.09 10.94
CA ASN A 44 -6.41 -10.90 9.86
C ASN A 44 -7.48 -11.22 8.80
N GLU A 45 -8.69 -11.57 9.21
CA GLU A 45 -9.79 -11.85 8.28
C GLU A 45 -10.17 -10.63 7.44
N VAL A 46 -10.22 -9.43 8.03
CA VAL A 46 -10.54 -8.21 7.25
C VAL A 46 -9.40 -7.79 6.32
N ILE A 47 -8.13 -8.12 6.64
CA ILE A 47 -7.00 -7.92 5.72
C ILE A 47 -7.06 -8.91 4.57
N GLU A 48 -7.38 -10.18 4.82
CA GLU A 48 -7.54 -11.18 3.75
C GLU A 48 -8.72 -10.86 2.83
N LYS A 49 -9.84 -10.38 3.39
CA LYS A 49 -10.95 -9.82 2.59
C LYS A 49 -10.50 -8.62 1.77
N PHE A 50 -9.70 -7.74 2.36
CA PHE A 50 -9.17 -6.58 1.66
C PHE A 50 -8.23 -6.96 0.51
N LYS A 51 -7.35 -7.95 0.67
CA LYS A 51 -6.50 -8.45 -0.43
C LYS A 51 -7.32 -8.91 -1.63
N LYS A 52 -8.39 -9.69 -1.40
CA LYS A 52 -9.30 -10.14 -2.46
C LYS A 52 -10.03 -8.97 -3.13
N TYR A 53 -10.54 -8.04 -2.33
CA TYR A 53 -11.16 -6.80 -2.82
C TYR A 53 -10.19 -5.98 -3.66
N PHE A 54 -8.97 -5.78 -3.18
CA PHE A 54 -7.92 -5.03 -3.86
C PHE A 54 -7.62 -5.63 -5.24
N VAL A 55 -7.37 -6.94 -5.34
CA VAL A 55 -7.14 -7.61 -6.63
C VAL A 55 -8.31 -7.41 -7.57
N HIS A 56 -9.54 -7.59 -7.08
CA HIS A 56 -10.75 -7.35 -7.89
C HIS A 56 -10.83 -5.92 -8.41
N MET A 57 -10.62 -4.92 -7.55
CA MET A 57 -10.65 -3.50 -7.93
C MET A 57 -9.54 -3.15 -8.92
N MET A 58 -8.33 -3.68 -8.74
CA MET A 58 -7.21 -3.47 -9.67
C MET A 58 -7.48 -4.02 -11.07
N LEU A 59 -8.35 -5.04 -11.20
CA LEU A 59 -8.74 -5.64 -12.48
C LEU A 59 -9.96 -4.95 -13.11
N THR A 60 -10.88 -4.41 -12.30
CA THR A 60 -12.21 -3.98 -12.77
C THR A 60 -12.41 -2.46 -12.76
N ASP A 61 -11.64 -1.72 -11.98
CA ASP A 61 -11.76 -0.26 -11.84
C ASP A 61 -10.43 0.41 -12.23
N SER A 62 -10.40 0.93 -13.46
CA SER A 62 -9.22 1.62 -14.00
C SER A 62 -8.89 2.92 -13.26
N ASN A 63 -9.90 3.59 -12.68
CA ASN A 63 -9.69 4.80 -11.89
C ASN A 63 -9.06 4.46 -10.53
N PHE A 64 -9.58 3.44 -9.83
CA PHE A 64 -8.95 2.94 -8.61
C PHE A 64 -7.50 2.54 -8.85
N ARG A 65 -7.24 1.78 -9.93
CA ARG A 65 -5.88 1.40 -10.32
C ARG A 65 -4.98 2.61 -10.55
N ALA A 66 -5.45 3.62 -11.29
CA ALA A 66 -4.68 4.84 -11.53
C ALA A 66 -4.34 5.57 -10.22
N VAL A 67 -5.28 5.66 -9.28
CA VAL A 67 -5.04 6.28 -7.96
C VAL A 67 -4.01 5.49 -7.15
N VAL A 68 -4.08 4.15 -7.16
CA VAL A 68 -3.11 3.29 -6.47
C VAL A 68 -1.71 3.47 -7.03
N GLU A 69 -1.54 3.48 -8.36
CA GLU A 69 -0.22 3.70 -9.00
C GLU A 69 0.40 5.05 -8.61
N ASN A 70 -0.43 6.08 -8.38
CA ASN A 70 0.01 7.40 -7.89
C ASN A 70 0.51 7.41 -6.44
N LEU A 71 0.45 6.29 -5.71
CA LEU A 71 1.00 6.15 -4.36
C LEU A 71 2.48 5.70 -4.38
N ARG A 72 3.04 5.34 -5.53
CA ARG A 72 4.41 4.82 -5.64
C ARG A 72 5.43 5.80 -5.03
N GLY A 73 6.23 5.29 -4.10
CA GLY A 73 7.27 6.04 -3.41
C GLY A 73 6.77 7.00 -2.33
N LYS A 74 5.47 6.99 -2.01
CA LYS A 74 4.88 7.85 -0.97
C LYS A 74 4.84 7.17 0.39
N LYS A 75 4.82 7.99 1.45
CA LYS A 75 4.42 7.58 2.79
C LYS A 75 2.89 7.61 2.88
N ILE A 76 2.27 6.44 2.97
CA ILE A 76 0.82 6.29 3.09
C ILE A 76 0.41 6.14 4.56
N GLY A 77 -0.50 6.99 5.01
CA GLY A 77 -0.92 7.11 6.40
C GLY A 77 -2.14 6.27 6.74
N CYS A 78 -2.03 5.40 7.74
CA CYS A 78 -3.16 4.68 8.34
C CYS A 78 -2.99 4.52 9.85
N CYS A 79 -4.06 4.76 10.63
CA CYS A 79 -4.02 4.62 12.09
C CYS A 79 -3.82 3.17 12.60
N CYS A 80 -3.93 2.16 11.73
CA CYS A 80 -3.72 0.75 12.10
C CYS A 80 -2.25 0.35 12.16
N SER A 81 -1.37 1.00 11.39
CA SER A 81 0.08 0.74 11.45
C SER A 81 0.59 0.98 12.87
N PRO A 82 1.50 0.14 13.43
CA PRO A 82 2.27 -0.92 12.79
C PRO A 82 1.62 -2.32 12.86
N ALA A 83 0.41 -2.45 13.39
CA ALA A 83 -0.31 -3.72 13.31
C ALA A 83 -0.75 -3.98 11.85
N ALA A 84 -1.03 -5.25 11.51
CA ALA A 84 -1.47 -5.62 10.15
C ALA A 84 -2.53 -4.66 9.61
N CYS A 85 -2.21 -4.06 8.47
CA CYS A 85 -2.85 -2.86 7.93
C CYS A 85 -3.18 -3.08 6.45
N HIS A 86 -4.27 -2.46 5.99
CA HIS A 86 -4.61 -2.52 4.56
C HIS A 86 -3.59 -1.76 3.70
N GLY A 87 -2.90 -0.79 4.31
CA GLY A 87 -1.74 -0.10 3.74
C GLY A 87 -0.63 -1.06 3.29
N ASP A 88 -0.44 -2.17 4.00
CA ASP A 88 0.63 -3.12 3.72
C ASP A 88 0.43 -3.76 2.34
N VAL A 89 -0.83 -4.01 1.95
CA VAL A 89 -1.19 -4.54 0.63
C VAL A 89 -0.82 -3.57 -0.49
N TYR A 90 -1.06 -2.26 -0.29
CA TYR A 90 -0.64 -1.25 -1.26
C TYR A 90 0.89 -1.17 -1.36
N ALA A 91 1.59 -1.16 -0.23
CA ALA A 91 3.04 -1.09 -0.20
C ALA A 91 3.68 -2.31 -0.87
N GLU A 92 3.19 -3.52 -0.59
CA GLU A 92 3.63 -4.78 -1.22
C GLU A 92 3.45 -4.71 -2.74
N PHE A 93 2.25 -4.34 -3.22
CA PHE A 93 1.99 -4.19 -4.65
C PHE A 93 2.89 -3.15 -5.34
N LEU A 94 3.06 -1.97 -4.73
CA LEU A 94 3.77 -0.84 -5.35
C LEU A 94 5.28 -0.96 -5.28
N ASN A 95 5.81 -1.67 -4.30
CA ASN A 95 7.24 -1.93 -4.24
C ASN A 95 7.63 -3.07 -5.19
N GLY A 96 6.66 -3.86 -5.65
CA GLY A 96 6.91 -5.11 -6.34
C GLY A 96 7.31 -6.17 -5.32
N TYR A 97 6.99 -7.42 -5.63
CA TYR A 97 7.73 -8.52 -5.02
C TYR A 97 9.18 -8.31 -5.42
N ASP A 98 10.04 -7.90 -4.49
CA ASP A 98 11.49 -7.87 -4.68
C ASP A 98 11.93 -9.35 -4.86
N ASP A 99 11.69 -9.93 -6.04
CA ASP A 99 12.50 -11.05 -6.50
C ASP A 99 13.88 -10.45 -6.72
N GLU A 100 14.84 -10.89 -5.93
CA GLU A 100 16.25 -10.61 -6.10
C GLU A 100 16.71 -11.15 -7.48
N THR A 101 16.47 -10.41 -8.55
CA THR A 101 17.42 -10.41 -9.66
C THR A 101 18.45 -9.36 -9.31
N GLY A 102 19.33 -9.75 -8.39
CA GLY A 102 20.66 -9.17 -8.35
C GLY A 102 21.23 -9.27 -9.75
N ASP A 103 21.56 -8.12 -10.32
CA ASP A 103 22.20 -7.98 -11.59
C ASP A 103 23.54 -8.74 -11.56
N ASP A 104 23.54 -10.00 -11.96
CA ASP A 104 24.72 -10.65 -12.54
C ASP A 104 24.97 -9.99 -13.90
N GLU A 105 25.65 -8.83 -13.93
CA GLU A 105 26.47 -8.37 -15.07
C GLU A 105 27.26 -7.08 -14.76
N ALA A 106 28.50 -7.24 -14.30
CA ALA A 106 29.73 -6.68 -14.89
C ALA A 106 30.99 -7.16 -14.14
#